data_AF-A0A535XHU0-F1
#
_entry.id   AF-A0A535XHU0-F1
#
_cell.length_a   1.000
_cell.length_b   1.000
_cell.length_c   1.000
_cell.angle_alpha   90.00
_cell.angle_beta   90.00
_cell.angle_gamma   90.00
#
_symmetry.space_group_name_H-M   'P 1'
#
loop_
_entity.id
_entity.type
_entity.pdbx_description
1 polymer ?
#
loop_
_entity_poly.entity_id
_entity_poly.type
_entity_poly.pdbx_seq_one_letter_code
_entity_poly.pdbx_strand_id
1 'polypeptide(L)' 'MPPSAKRIAHTPYEVFHRFGIERRRADVIRRLAIVARRLEETVSLPLEIAYRRFSAISGVGPWTSARIGGIALGDPDAV' A
#
# COMPACT_ATOMS: atom_id res chain seq x y z
N MET A 1 -16.25 -9.27 -2.40
CA MET A 1 -14.79 -9.46 -2.53
C MET A 1 -14.17 -8.19 -3.10
N PRO A 2 -13.01 -7.73 -2.59
CA PRO A 2 -12.33 -6.54 -3.10
C PRO A 2 -11.86 -6.73 -4.55
N PRO A 3 -11.65 -5.64 -5.32
CA PRO A 3 -11.09 -5.73 -6.67
C PRO A 3 -9.65 -6.28 -6.63
N SER A 4 -9.26 -7.01 -7.68
CA SER A 4 -7.90 -7.52 -7.78
C SER A 4 -6.88 -6.38 -7.93
N ALA A 5 -5.65 -6.61 -7.44
CA ALA A 5 -4.55 -5.65 -7.61
C ALA A 5 -4.32 -5.30 -9.10
N LYS A 6 -4.41 -6.28 -10.01
CA LYS A 6 -4.33 -6.05 -11.46
C LYS A 6 -5.41 -5.07 -11.94
N ARG A 7 -6.66 -5.20 -11.48
CA ARG A 7 -7.73 -4.26 -11.82
C ARG A 7 -7.42 -2.86 -11.29
N ILE A 8 -7.01 -2.74 -10.02
CA ILE A 8 -6.67 -1.44 -9.41
C ILE A 8 -5.53 -0.76 -10.17
N ALA A 9 -4.45 -1.47 -10.51
CA ALA A 9 -3.29 -0.93 -11.21
C ALA A 9 -3.65 -0.28 -12.56
N HIS A 10 -4.59 -0.89 -13.30
CA HIS A 10 -5.06 -0.42 -14.60
C HIS A 10 -6.29 0.51 -14.51
N THR A 11 -6.77 0.83 -13.31
CA THR A 11 -7.93 1.71 -13.13
C THR A 11 -7.52 3.16 -13.41
N PRO A 12 -8.20 3.86 -14.34
CA PRO A 12 -7.96 5.28 -14.60
C PRO A 12 -8.31 6.16 -13.39
N TYR A 13 -7.66 7.32 -13.28
CA TYR A 13 -7.89 8.26 -12.18
C TYR A 13 -9.36 8.69 -12.06
N GLU A 14 -10.05 8.85 -13.18
CA GLU A 14 -11.44 9.33 -13.25
C GLU A 14 -12.40 8.41 -12.48
N VAL A 15 -12.07 7.11 -12.38
CA VAL A 15 -12.83 6.16 -11.57
C VAL A 15 -12.62 6.43 -10.08
N PHE A 16 -11.38 6.67 -9.64
CA PHE A 16 -11.07 7.03 -8.25
C PHE A 16 -11.68 8.38 -7.85
N HIS A 17 -11.69 9.35 -8.76
CA HIS A 17 -12.25 10.68 -8.53
C HIS A 17 -13.75 10.61 -8.16
N ARG A 18 -14.51 9.69 -8.74
CA ARG A 18 -15.93 9.48 -8.38
C ARG A 18 -16.13 9.04 -6.93
N PHE A 19 -15.08 8.51 -6.29
CA PHE A 19 -15.06 8.14 -4.87
C PHE A 19 -14.41 9.22 -3.98
N GLY A 20 -14.17 10.44 -4.52
CA GLY A 20 -13.55 11.53 -3.78
C GLY A 20 -12.06 11.34 -3.50
N ILE A 21 -11.40 10.41 -4.20
CA ILE A 21 -9.96 10.16 -4.07
C ILE A 21 -9.24 11.08 -5.07
N GLU A 22 -8.41 12.00 -4.59
CA GLU A 22 -7.65 12.87 -5.49
C GLU A 22 -6.53 12.13 -6.24
N ARG A 23 -6.08 12.74 -7.34
CA ARG A 23 -5.11 12.15 -8.27
C ARG A 23 -3.85 11.65 -7.59
N ARG A 24 -3.29 12.44 -6.66
CA ARG A 24 -2.08 12.05 -5.93
C ARG A 24 -2.29 10.77 -5.12
N ARG A 25 -3.42 10.63 -4.42
CA ARG A 25 -3.78 9.41 -3.67
C ARG A 25 -4.05 8.24 -4.63
N ALA A 26 -4.76 8.47 -5.72
CA ALA A 26 -5.02 7.45 -6.74
C ALA A 26 -3.72 6.88 -7.34
N ASP A 27 -2.73 7.73 -7.62
CA ASP A 27 -1.45 7.29 -8.15
C ASP A 27 -0.67 6.44 -7.13
N VAL A 28 -0.75 6.75 -5.83
CA VAL A 28 -0.17 5.91 -4.76
C VAL A 28 -0.85 4.54 -4.71
N ILE A 29 -2.18 4.51 -4.73
CA ILE A 29 -2.97 3.26 -4.74
C ILE A 29 -2.60 2.39 -5.94
N ARG A 30 -2.47 3.00 -7.13
CA ARG A 30 -2.06 2.28 -8.35
C ARG A 30 -0.63 1.75 -8.26
N ARG A 31 0.32 2.53 -7.75
CA ARG A 31 1.71 2.07 -7.51
C ARG A 31 1.75 0.86 -6.58
N LEU A 32 1.03 0.91 -5.46
CA LEU A 32 0.90 -0.21 -4.52
C LEU A 32 0.33 -1.45 -5.20
N ALA A 33 -0.71 -1.28 -6.02
CA ALA A 33 -1.35 -2.37 -6.74
C ALA A 33 -0.41 -3.03 -7.78
N ILE A 34 0.48 -2.27 -8.42
CA ILE A 34 1.49 -2.81 -9.34
C ILE A 34 2.46 -3.75 -8.61
N VAL A 35 2.85 -3.41 -7.39
CA VAL A 35 3.80 -4.20 -6.58
C VAL A 35 3.13 -5.09 -5.54
N ALA A 36 1.81 -5.32 -5.64
CA ALA A 36 1.03 -6.02 -4.62
C ALA A 36 1.63 -7.37 -4.21
N ARG A 37 2.12 -8.17 -5.18
CA ARG A 37 2.77 -9.45 -4.87
C ARG A 37 3.98 -9.31 -3.93
N ARG A 38 4.76 -8.23 -4.08
CA ARG A 38 5.92 -7.94 -3.21
C ARG A 38 5.51 -7.45 -1.82
N LEU A 39 4.32 -6.84 -1.71
CA LEU A 39 3.72 -6.46 -0.43
C LEU A 39 3.20 -7.68 0.30
N GLU A 40 2.54 -8.62 -0.38
CA GLU A 40 2.08 -9.88 0.24
C GLU A 40 3.26 -10.71 0.79
N GLU A 41 4.40 -10.72 0.10
CA GLU A 41 5.62 -11.36 0.62
C GLU A 41 6.05 -10.81 2.00
N THR A 42 5.69 -9.57 2.35
CA THR A 42 6.12 -8.96 3.63
C THR A 42 5.55 -9.61 4.87
N VAL A 43 4.43 -10.33 4.75
CA VAL A 43 3.80 -11.07 5.85
C VAL A 43 4.74 -12.14 6.43
N SER A 44 5.66 -12.65 5.64
CA SER A 44 6.63 -13.67 6.04
C SER A 44 8.03 -13.12 6.30
N LEU A 45 8.22 -11.80 6.26
CA LEU A 45 9.52 -11.17 6.46
C LEU A 45 9.65 -10.57 7.86
N PRO A 46 10.88 -10.43 8.38
CA PRO A 46 11.11 -9.61 9.57
C PRO A 46 10.58 -8.19 9.37
N LEU A 47 9.97 -7.61 10.42
CA LEU A 47 9.34 -6.29 10.38
C LEU A 47 10.26 -5.21 9.79
N GLU A 48 11.53 -5.19 10.19
CA GLU A 48 12.51 -4.23 9.66
C GLU A 48 12.61 -4.26 8.13
N ILE A 49 12.61 -5.46 7.53
CA ILE A 49 12.67 -5.62 6.08
C ILE A 49 11.35 -5.20 5.43
N ALA A 50 10.21 -5.52 6.06
CA ALA A 50 8.90 -5.06 5.61
C ALA A 50 8.81 -3.53 5.59
N TYR A 51 9.23 -2.85 6.67
CA TYR A 51 9.27 -1.39 6.77
C TYR A 51 10.15 -0.74 5.71
N ARG A 52 11.32 -1.32 5.42
CA ARG A 52 12.19 -0.85 4.33
C ARG A 52 11.49 -0.96 2.97
N ARG A 53 10.73 -2.03 2.72
CA ARG A 53 9.96 -2.20 1.48
C ARG A 53 8.81 -1.19 1.36
N PHE A 54 8.06 -0.94 2.44
CA PHE A 54 6.98 0.06 2.42
C PHE A 54 7.52 1.46 2.15
N SER A 55 8.60 1.83 2.84
CA SER A 55 9.21 3.16 2.75
C SER A 55 9.88 3.43 1.39
N ALA A 56 10.21 2.39 0.63
CA ALA A 56 10.71 2.53 -0.74
C ALA A 56 9.62 2.98 -1.75
N ILE A 57 8.34 2.91 -1.38
CA ILE A 57 7.24 3.26 -2.27
C ILE A 57 6.94 4.75 -2.14
N SER A 58 7.17 5.49 -3.22
CA SER A 58 6.86 6.93 -3.26
C SER A 58 5.40 7.20 -2.87
N GLY A 59 5.21 8.04 -1.86
CA GLY A 59 3.90 8.39 -1.30
C GLY A 59 3.43 7.50 -0.14
N VAL A 60 4.23 6.51 0.27
CA VAL A 60 4.06 5.78 1.53
C VAL A 60 5.06 6.36 2.54
N GLY A 61 4.56 7.20 3.44
CA GLY A 61 5.37 7.84 4.48
C GLY A 61 5.47 6.98 5.75
N PRO A 62 6.29 7.41 6.73
CA PRO A 62 6.52 6.67 7.98
C PRO A 62 5.23 6.30 8.71
N TRP A 63 4.28 7.24 8.81
CA TRP A 63 2.98 7.01 9.43
C TRP A 63 2.16 5.91 8.73
N THR A 64 2.16 5.90 7.40
CA THR A 64 1.46 4.86 6.64
C THR A 64 2.13 3.51 6.83
N SER A 65 3.46 3.47 6.82
CA SER A 65 4.23 2.24 7.07
C SER A 65 3.94 1.67 8.46
N ALA A 66 3.95 2.51 9.50
CA ALA A 66 3.60 2.10 10.87
C ALA A 66 2.18 1.54 10.95
N ARG A 67 1.23 2.20 10.28
CA ARG A 67 -0.15 1.70 10.22
C ARG A 67 -0.27 0.34 9.54
N ILE A 68 0.52 0.08 8.49
CA ILE A 68 0.59 -1.24 7.87
C ILE A 68 1.20 -2.26 8.84
N GLY A 69 2.29 -1.90 9.52
CA GLY A 69 2.92 -2.74 10.54
C GLY A 69 1.93 -3.16 11.63
N GLY A 70 1.27 -2.21 12.27
CA GLY A 70 0.34 -2.49 13.36
C GLY A 70 -0.94 -3.22 12.93
N ILE A 71 -1.55 -2.84 11.79
CA ILE A 71 -2.83 -3.41 11.35
C ILE A 71 -2.66 -4.72 10.58
N ALA A 72 -1.71 -4.78 9.65
CA ALA A 72 -1.58 -5.90 8.72
C ALA A 72 -0.51 -6.92 9.13
N LEU A 73 0.57 -6.47 9.77
CA LEU A 73 1.68 -7.35 10.19
C LEU A 73 1.66 -7.68 11.69
N GLY A 74 0.80 -7.02 12.48
CA GLY A 74 0.69 -7.25 13.92
C GLY A 74 1.87 -6.74 14.74
N ASP A 75 2.57 -5.71 14.26
CA ASP A 75 3.65 -5.05 14.99
C ASP A 75 3.10 -4.37 16.27
N PRO A 76 3.45 -4.86 17.47
CA PRO A 76 2.94 -4.32 18.73
C PRO A 76 3.50 -2.93 19.05
N ASP A 77 4.61 -2.55 18.41
CA ASP A 77 5.35 -1.31 18.70
C ASP A 77 5.16 -0.24 17.59
N ALA A 78 4.20 -0.45 16.68
CA ALA A 78 3.90 0.51 15.62
C ALA A 78 3.31 1.83 16.18
N VAL A 79 3.91 2.97 15.80
CA VAL A 79 3.53 4.34 16.25
C VAL A 79 3.31 5.33 15.11
#